data_AF-A0A929HHR5-F1
#
_entry.id   AF-A0A929HHR5-F1
#
_cell.length_a   1.000
_cell.length_b   1.000
_cell.length_c   1.000
_cell.angle_alpha   90.00
_cell.angle_beta   90.00
_cell.angle_gamma   90.00
#
_symmetry.space_group_name_H-M   'P 1'
#
loop_
_entity.id
_entity.type
_entity.pdbx_description
1 polymer ?
#
loop_
_entity_poly.entity_id
_entity_poly.type
_entity_poly.pdbx_seq_one_letter_code
_entity_poly.pdbx_strand_id
1 'polypeptide(L)'
;MEFGLAVLEMIYDFFKDKKGLHKKITLPELAQIFNQTSIPEGPYLIRDVLEEIREKVTVHSVMVASPYYIGHMTSAIPYFMILLEIIIAALNQNQVKIETAKASSFVERELVAWIHRIIFERGEQFYRKNIQNHRVALGNVTSGGTMSNLTALLVAREKALPPDKSFPGVRKAGVDKALSYYGYSRMVVLISQRGHYSIKKAAHLLGLGEENVISIPVDMCNRIHISALRRKIKNIKRDDLRKGKKTKVMALIGIAGTTETGN
;
A
#
# COMPACT_ATOMS: atom_id res chain seq x y z
N MET A 1 18.28 31.81 -7.19
CA MET A 1 17.19 31.85 -8.20
C MET A 1 17.52 31.00 -9.42
N GLU A 2 18.75 31.03 -9.94
CA GLU A 2 19.14 30.26 -11.14
C GLU A 2 18.94 28.74 -11.03
N PHE A 3 19.23 28.13 -9.86
CA PHE A 3 19.05 26.69 -9.65
C PHE A 3 17.59 26.22 -9.83
N GLY A 4 16.63 26.94 -9.25
CA GLY A 4 15.21 26.58 -9.36
C GLY A 4 14.71 26.67 -10.81
N LEU A 5 15.16 27.68 -11.55
CA LEU A 5 14.85 27.82 -12.98
C LEU A 5 15.46 26.68 -13.80
N ALA A 6 16.73 26.33 -13.57
CA ALA A 6 17.40 25.24 -14.26
C ALA A 6 16.70 23.87 -14.04
N VAL A 7 16.20 23.62 -12.83
CA VAL A 7 15.42 22.41 -12.52
C VAL A 7 14.08 22.42 -13.27
N LEU A 8 13.37 23.55 -13.27
CA LEU A 8 12.09 23.67 -13.97
C LEU A 8 12.26 23.53 -15.49
N GLU A 9 13.32 24.11 -16.07
CA GLU A 9 13.68 23.95 -17.48
C GLU A 9 13.98 22.48 -17.81
N MET A 10 14.74 21.79 -16.97
CA MET A 10 15.03 20.36 -17.16
C MET A 10 13.76 19.50 -17.13
N ILE A 11 12.85 19.76 -16.18
CA ILE A 11 11.56 19.06 -16.09
C ILE A 11 10.71 19.35 -17.34
N TYR A 12 10.66 20.63 -17.76
CA TYR A 12 9.94 21.05 -18.95
C TYR A 12 10.48 20.35 -20.21
N ASP A 13 11.80 20.34 -20.39
CA ASP A 13 12.47 19.68 -21.51
C ASP A 13 12.19 18.19 -21.56
N PHE A 14 12.20 17.51 -20.40
CA PHE A 14 11.85 16.09 -20.29
C PHE A 14 10.45 15.83 -20.85
N PHE A 15 9.43 16.60 -20.43
CA PHE A 15 8.07 16.40 -20.93
C PHE A 15 7.87 16.86 -22.38
N LYS A 16 8.69 17.79 -22.88
CA LYS A 16 8.64 18.27 -24.26
C LYS A 16 9.24 17.26 -25.24
N ASP A 17 10.22 16.46 -24.82
CA ASP A 17 10.87 15.49 -25.70
C ASP A 17 9.93 14.32 -26.03
N LYS A 18 9.42 14.30 -27.27
CA LYS A 18 8.47 13.30 -27.79
C LYS A 18 9.16 12.08 -28.43
N LYS A 19 10.48 11.90 -28.28
CA LYS A 19 11.28 10.90 -29.03
C LYS A 19 11.09 9.43 -28.63
N GLY A 20 10.12 9.10 -27.78
CA GLY A 20 9.77 7.73 -27.42
C GLY A 20 9.48 7.56 -25.93
N LEU A 21 9.19 6.32 -25.49
CA LEU A 21 8.94 6.02 -24.08
C LEU A 21 10.22 6.00 -23.23
N HIS A 22 11.36 5.71 -23.84
CA HIS A 22 12.70 5.65 -23.23
C HIS A 22 13.72 5.54 -24.38
N LYS A 23 14.98 5.88 -24.11
CA LYS A 23 16.06 5.61 -25.07
C LYS A 23 16.26 4.11 -25.26
N LYS A 24 16.62 3.71 -26.50
CA LYS A 24 17.05 2.35 -26.80
C LYS A 24 18.45 2.11 -26.21
N ILE A 25 18.50 1.60 -24.99
CA ILE A 25 19.71 1.15 -24.29
C ILE A 25 19.41 -0.21 -23.66
N THR A 26 20.36 -1.13 -23.69
CA THR A 26 20.20 -2.43 -23.03
C THR A 26 20.46 -2.31 -21.52
N LEU A 27 19.92 -3.23 -20.71
CA LEU A 27 20.17 -3.22 -19.26
C LEU A 27 21.66 -3.37 -18.91
N PRO A 28 22.47 -4.21 -19.59
CA PRO A 28 23.91 -4.27 -19.34
C PRO A 28 24.64 -2.96 -19.66
N GLU A 29 24.28 -2.26 -20.74
CA GLU A 29 24.87 -0.96 -21.08
C GLU A 29 24.48 0.11 -20.04
N LEU A 30 23.20 0.15 -19.63
CA LEU A 30 22.73 1.07 -18.60
C LEU A 30 23.43 0.82 -17.26
N ALA A 31 23.69 -0.45 -16.91
CA ALA A 31 24.43 -0.80 -15.71
C ALA A 31 25.87 -0.27 -15.72
N GLN A 32 26.51 -0.15 -16.90
CA GLN A 32 27.85 0.46 -16.99
C GLN A 32 27.84 1.97 -16.75
N ILE A 33 26.72 2.66 -16.98
CA ILE A 33 26.58 4.10 -16.65
C ILE A 33 26.51 4.30 -15.13
N PHE A 34 25.88 3.36 -14.42
CA PHE A 34 25.64 3.40 -12.98
C PHE A 34 26.44 2.33 -12.21
N ASN A 35 27.76 2.28 -12.43
CA ASN A 35 28.66 1.29 -11.83
C ASN A 35 29.60 1.85 -10.74
N GLN A 36 29.51 3.14 -10.41
CA GLN A 36 30.38 3.76 -9.40
C GLN A 36 30.01 3.28 -7.99
N THR A 37 30.97 2.66 -7.31
CA THR A 37 30.76 2.11 -5.95
C THR A 37 31.32 3.00 -4.84
N SER A 38 32.27 3.88 -5.16
CA SER A 38 32.90 4.76 -4.18
C SER A 38 32.06 6.01 -3.93
N ILE A 39 31.91 6.39 -2.66
CA ILE A 39 31.37 7.71 -2.30
C ILE A 39 32.35 8.80 -2.76
N PRO A 40 31.86 9.96 -3.26
CA PRO A 40 32.77 11.02 -3.67
C PRO A 40 33.56 11.59 -2.49
N GLU A 41 34.87 11.82 -2.67
CA GLU A 41 35.79 12.29 -1.61
C GLU A 41 35.66 13.78 -1.27
N GLY A 42 34.98 14.54 -2.12
CA GLY A 42 34.79 15.98 -1.97
C GLY A 42 33.43 16.46 -2.46
N PRO A 43 33.04 17.70 -2.12
CA PRO A 43 31.79 18.29 -2.55
C PRO A 43 31.79 18.60 -4.05
N TYR A 44 30.62 18.50 -4.67
CA TYR A 44 30.38 18.90 -6.06
C TYR A 44 29.59 20.20 -6.10
N LEU A 45 29.75 20.99 -7.16
CA LEU A 45 28.84 22.10 -7.39
C LEU A 45 27.48 21.52 -7.77
N ILE A 46 26.42 22.15 -7.27
CA ILE A 46 25.05 21.70 -7.54
C ILE A 46 24.71 21.66 -9.03
N ARG A 47 25.32 22.55 -9.82
CA ARG A 47 25.18 22.57 -11.29
C ARG A 47 25.73 21.29 -11.92
N ASP A 48 26.88 20.81 -11.46
CA ASP A 48 27.52 19.63 -12.02
C ASP A 48 26.69 18.37 -11.71
N VAL A 49 26.06 18.33 -10.52
CA VAL A 49 25.09 17.29 -10.15
C VAL A 49 23.84 17.34 -11.02
N LEU A 50 23.29 18.53 -11.31
CA LEU A 50 22.14 18.66 -12.20
C LEU A 50 22.45 18.21 -13.63
N GLU A 51 23.64 18.52 -14.14
CA GLU A 51 24.05 18.09 -15.47
C GLU A 51 24.18 16.56 -15.53
N GLU A 52 24.76 15.95 -14.50
CA GLU A 52 24.82 14.49 -14.39
C GLU A 52 23.41 13.85 -14.33
N ILE A 53 22.48 14.44 -13.56
CA ILE A 53 21.08 13.99 -13.53
C ILE A 53 20.46 14.10 -14.94
N ARG A 54 20.66 15.21 -15.64
CA ARG A 54 20.14 15.42 -16.99
C ARG A 54 20.69 14.35 -17.95
N GLU A 55 22.00 14.18 -17.99
CA GLU A 55 22.69 13.32 -18.96
C GLU A 55 22.52 11.82 -18.67
N LYS A 56 22.54 11.41 -17.41
CA LYS A 56 22.51 10.00 -17.01
C LYS A 56 21.13 9.52 -16.57
N VAL A 57 20.36 10.32 -15.85
CA VAL A 57 19.09 9.88 -15.24
C VAL A 57 17.90 10.23 -16.13
N THR A 58 17.66 11.51 -16.40
CA THR A 58 16.50 12.00 -17.15
C THR A 58 16.44 11.38 -18.55
N VAL A 59 17.59 11.36 -19.23
CA VAL A 59 17.77 10.79 -20.57
C VAL A 59 17.47 9.28 -20.66
N HIS A 60 17.68 8.53 -19.58
CA HIS A 60 17.48 7.08 -19.53
C HIS A 60 16.22 6.68 -18.74
N SER A 61 15.39 7.65 -18.34
CA SER A 61 14.14 7.44 -17.63
C SER A 61 12.99 7.06 -18.57
N VAL A 62 12.00 6.35 -18.03
CA VAL A 62 10.78 5.99 -18.76
C VAL A 62 9.76 7.12 -18.66
N MET A 63 9.24 7.56 -19.81
CA MET A 63 8.17 8.54 -19.95
C MET A 63 6.82 7.93 -19.61
N VAL A 64 6.60 7.61 -18.32
CA VAL A 64 5.34 7.00 -17.84
C VAL A 64 4.12 7.92 -18.02
N ALA A 65 4.35 9.22 -18.20
CA ALA A 65 3.30 10.18 -18.52
C ALA A 65 2.91 10.22 -20.01
N SER A 66 3.62 9.48 -20.88
CA SER A 66 3.31 9.44 -22.30
C SER A 66 1.93 8.83 -22.55
N PRO A 67 1.12 9.37 -23.48
CA PRO A 67 -0.16 8.77 -23.86
C PRO A 67 -0.01 7.39 -24.52
N TYR A 68 1.21 7.02 -24.93
CA TYR A 68 1.53 5.72 -25.51
C TYR A 68 2.05 4.70 -24.47
N TYR A 69 2.18 5.08 -23.19
CA TYR A 69 2.61 4.17 -22.14
C TYR A 69 1.47 3.21 -21.76
N ILE A 70 1.58 1.96 -22.21
CA ILE A 70 0.67 0.86 -21.84
C ILE A 70 1.50 -0.20 -21.09
N GLY A 71 2.12 0.23 -19.99
CA GLY A 71 2.96 -0.61 -19.13
C GLY A 71 2.23 -1.05 -17.87
N HIS A 72 2.77 -0.68 -16.71
CA HIS A 72 2.20 -1.00 -15.41
C HIS A 72 1.20 0.06 -14.93
N MET A 73 0.63 -0.13 -13.74
CA MET A 73 -0.34 0.76 -13.08
C MET A 73 0.31 2.09 -12.64
N THR A 74 0.80 2.86 -13.60
CA THR A 74 1.43 4.17 -13.40
C THR A 74 0.93 5.09 -14.51
N SER A 75 0.32 6.20 -14.11
CA SER A 75 -0.26 7.17 -15.03
C SER A 75 0.51 8.49 -14.98
N ALA A 76 0.23 9.37 -15.94
CA ALA A 76 0.63 10.77 -15.84
C ALA A 76 0.10 11.37 -14.53
N ILE A 77 0.99 12.10 -13.83
CA ILE A 77 0.60 12.91 -12.68
C ILE A 77 0.15 14.30 -13.18
N PRO A 78 -0.86 14.91 -12.55
CA PRO A 78 -1.22 16.29 -12.86
C PRO A 78 -0.04 17.24 -12.62
N TYR A 79 0.22 18.18 -13.54
CA TYR A 79 1.40 19.04 -13.50
C TYR A 79 1.55 19.82 -12.18
N PHE A 80 0.43 20.23 -11.58
CA PHE A 80 0.44 20.98 -10.32
C PHE A 80 0.95 20.15 -9.14
N MET A 81 0.93 18.80 -9.22
CA MET A 81 1.48 17.94 -8.17
C MET A 81 2.98 18.17 -7.97
N ILE A 82 3.72 18.46 -9.06
CA ILE A 82 5.15 18.80 -8.98
C ILE A 82 5.37 20.06 -8.12
N LEU A 83 4.49 21.06 -8.27
CA LEU A 83 4.56 22.29 -7.48
C LEU A 83 4.18 22.04 -6.01
N LEU A 84 3.21 21.15 -5.76
CA LEU A 84 2.83 20.76 -4.39
C LEU A 84 3.95 19.99 -3.69
N GLU A 85 4.70 19.13 -4.40
CA GLU A 85 5.86 18.42 -3.83
C GLU A 85 6.94 19.39 -3.35
N ILE A 86 7.16 20.51 -4.05
CA ILE A 86 8.07 21.57 -3.58
C ILE A 86 7.61 22.14 -2.23
N ILE A 87 6.30 22.37 -2.07
CA ILE A 87 5.72 22.86 -0.81
C ILE A 87 5.87 21.82 0.29
N ILE A 88 5.56 20.54 0.00
CA ILE A 88 5.69 19.44 0.96
C ILE A 88 7.14 19.31 1.43
N ALA A 89 8.10 19.33 0.51
CA ALA A 89 9.52 19.27 0.80
C ALA A 89 10.00 20.48 1.61
N ALA A 90 9.53 21.69 1.29
CA ALA A 90 9.89 22.91 2.02
C ALA A 90 9.33 22.91 3.45
N LEU A 91 8.11 22.40 3.65
CA LEU A 91 7.49 22.32 4.97
C LEU A 91 8.06 21.19 5.82
N ASN A 92 8.53 20.10 5.20
CA ASN A 92 9.19 18.93 5.82
C ASN A 92 8.52 18.47 7.13
N GLN A 93 7.19 18.44 7.15
CA GLN A 93 6.40 18.15 8.35
C GLN A 93 6.44 16.65 8.67
N ASN A 94 6.47 16.32 9.96
CA ASN A 94 6.48 14.94 10.43
C ASN A 94 5.12 14.54 11.03
N GLN A 95 4.36 13.68 10.32
CA GLN A 95 3.03 13.20 10.71
C GLN A 95 3.00 12.32 11.98
N VAL A 96 4.16 11.93 12.52
CA VAL A 96 4.21 11.10 13.74
C VAL A 96 3.79 11.87 14.99
N LYS A 97 4.00 13.19 15.02
CA LYS A 97 3.73 14.03 16.20
C LYS A 97 2.86 15.22 15.82
N ILE A 98 1.76 15.42 16.54
CA ILE A 98 0.83 16.53 16.28
C ILE A 98 1.56 17.87 16.41
N GLU A 99 2.55 17.99 17.29
CA GLU A 99 3.33 19.21 17.51
C GLU A 99 4.17 19.60 16.28
N THR A 100 4.65 18.60 15.51
CA THR A 100 5.52 18.79 14.33
C THR A 100 4.78 18.70 13.00
N ALA A 101 3.50 18.31 13.01
CA ALA A 101 2.65 18.29 11.83
C ALA A 101 1.57 19.38 11.86
N LYS A 102 1.04 19.67 13.06
CA LYS A 102 -0.08 20.59 13.33
C LYS A 102 -1.16 20.50 12.25
N ALA A 103 -1.26 21.53 11.40
CA ALA A 103 -2.27 21.65 10.35
C ALA A 103 -2.32 20.43 9.42
N SER A 104 -1.17 19.86 9.06
CA SER A 104 -1.10 18.75 8.10
C SER A 104 -1.76 17.46 8.61
N SER A 105 -1.73 17.18 9.93
CA SER A 105 -2.47 16.05 10.49
C SER A 105 -3.98 16.26 10.45
N PHE A 106 -4.46 17.50 10.58
CA PHE A 106 -5.89 17.80 10.44
C PHE A 106 -6.34 17.64 8.98
N VAL A 107 -5.54 18.11 8.02
CA VAL A 107 -5.79 17.90 6.58
C VAL A 107 -5.83 16.41 6.23
N GLU A 108 -4.90 15.61 6.77
CA GLU A 108 -4.91 14.16 6.54
C GLU A 108 -6.20 13.52 7.08
N ARG A 109 -6.68 13.94 8.27
CA ARG A 109 -7.94 13.44 8.83
C ARG A 109 -9.15 13.79 7.96
N GLU A 110 -9.18 14.99 7.38
CA GLU A 110 -10.23 15.40 6.44
C GLU A 110 -10.19 14.56 5.16
N LEU A 111 -9.03 14.40 4.56
CA LEU A 111 -8.84 13.56 3.37
C LEU A 111 -9.31 12.12 3.61
N VAL A 112 -8.89 11.51 4.72
CA VAL A 112 -9.31 10.15 5.10
C VAL A 112 -10.83 10.10 5.32
N ALA A 113 -11.43 11.14 5.92
CA ALA A 113 -12.88 11.19 6.11
C ALA A 113 -13.64 11.33 4.78
N TRP A 114 -13.13 12.09 3.82
CA TRP A 114 -13.69 12.19 2.46
C TRP A 114 -13.71 10.82 1.78
N ILE A 115 -12.58 10.11 1.80
CA ILE A 115 -12.48 8.75 1.23
C ILE A 115 -13.42 7.78 1.96
N HIS A 116 -13.43 7.80 3.30
CA HIS A 116 -14.34 6.97 4.08
C HIS A 116 -15.81 7.27 3.74
N ARG A 117 -16.17 8.53 3.47
CA ARG A 117 -17.52 8.93 3.05
C ARG A 117 -17.91 8.42 1.68
N ILE A 118 -17.01 8.49 0.71
CA ILE A 118 -17.26 7.93 -0.63
C ILE A 118 -17.52 6.42 -0.56
N ILE A 119 -16.85 5.70 0.34
CA ILE A 119 -16.95 4.23 0.41
C ILE A 119 -18.12 3.75 1.29
N PHE A 120 -18.34 4.38 2.45
CA PHE A 120 -19.25 3.86 3.48
C PHE A 120 -20.52 4.68 3.69
N GLU A 121 -20.63 5.86 3.08
CA GLU A 121 -21.84 6.70 3.05
C GLU A 121 -22.55 6.85 4.41
N ARG A 122 -21.78 7.09 5.49
CA ARG A 122 -22.37 7.28 6.82
C ARG A 122 -23.11 8.62 6.91
N GLY A 123 -24.06 8.75 7.84
CA GLY A 123 -24.78 10.01 8.06
C GLY A 123 -23.91 11.13 8.62
N GLU A 124 -24.34 12.39 8.47
CA GLU A 124 -23.59 13.58 8.92
C GLU A 124 -23.21 13.55 10.40
N GLN A 125 -24.11 13.07 11.26
CA GLN A 125 -23.85 12.95 12.69
C GLN A 125 -22.65 12.04 13.00
N PHE A 126 -22.43 11.00 12.21
CA PHE A 126 -21.27 10.12 12.36
C PHE A 126 -19.97 10.88 12.09
N TYR A 127 -19.90 11.65 11.00
CA TYR A 127 -18.68 12.38 10.65
C TYR A 127 -18.41 13.51 11.63
N ARG A 128 -19.44 14.29 12.00
CA ARG A 128 -19.29 15.37 12.98
C ARG A 128 -18.79 14.86 14.34
N LYS A 129 -19.24 13.68 14.77
CA LYS A 129 -18.81 13.04 16.02
C LYS A 129 -17.38 12.49 15.95
N ASN A 130 -16.95 11.98 14.79
CA ASN A 130 -15.72 11.18 14.70
C ASN A 130 -14.53 11.90 14.06
N ILE A 131 -14.75 12.96 13.27
CA ILE A 131 -13.69 13.61 12.48
C ILE A 131 -12.49 14.04 13.32
N GLN A 132 -12.69 14.56 14.54
CA GLN A 132 -11.61 14.92 15.48
C GLN A 132 -11.56 14.03 16.74
N ASN A 133 -12.25 12.89 16.73
CA ASN A 133 -12.19 11.96 17.86
C ASN A 133 -10.89 11.16 17.83
N HIS A 134 -10.04 11.32 18.85
CA HIS A 134 -8.76 10.61 18.97
C HIS A 134 -8.91 9.10 19.28
N ARG A 135 -10.11 8.63 19.66
CA ARG A 135 -10.41 7.22 19.93
C ARG A 135 -10.93 6.46 18.71
N VAL A 136 -11.19 7.17 17.60
CA VAL A 136 -11.75 6.59 16.38
C VAL A 136 -10.83 6.93 15.21
N ALA A 137 -10.37 5.89 14.51
CA ALA A 137 -9.64 6.04 13.26
C ALA A 137 -10.57 5.67 12.10
N LEU A 138 -10.79 6.62 11.18
CA LEU A 138 -11.52 6.36 9.93
C LEU A 138 -10.63 5.67 8.89
N GLY A 139 -9.31 5.79 9.03
CA GLY A 139 -8.30 5.22 8.16
C GLY A 139 -6.92 5.76 8.53
N ASN A 140 -5.91 5.41 7.74
CA ASN A 140 -4.53 5.89 7.89
C ASN A 140 -3.86 5.90 6.52
N VAL A 141 -3.15 6.97 6.18
CA VAL A 141 -2.34 7.01 4.95
C VAL A 141 -1.11 6.12 5.14
N THR A 142 -0.77 5.33 4.13
CA THR A 142 0.41 4.44 4.16
C THR A 142 1.25 4.66 2.92
N SER A 143 2.49 4.16 2.91
CA SER A 143 3.40 4.27 1.77
C SER A 143 2.93 3.54 0.50
N GLY A 144 1.91 2.68 0.60
CA GLY A 144 1.32 2.02 -0.56
C GLY A 144 0.41 0.85 -0.20
N GLY A 145 -0.15 0.21 -1.23
CA GLY A 145 -1.15 -0.85 -1.07
C GLY A 145 -0.68 -2.07 -0.25
N THR A 146 0.61 -2.41 -0.31
CA THR A 146 1.18 -3.50 0.50
C THR A 146 1.09 -3.19 2.00
N MET A 147 1.48 -1.98 2.41
CA MET A 147 1.37 -1.56 3.81
C MET A 147 -0.09 -1.41 4.24
N SER A 148 -0.95 -0.87 3.38
CA SER A 148 -2.40 -0.82 3.63
C SER A 148 -2.99 -2.21 3.91
N ASN A 149 -2.63 -3.22 3.10
CA ASN A 149 -3.08 -4.60 3.29
C ASN A 149 -2.54 -5.23 4.58
N LEU A 150 -1.27 -4.98 4.91
CA LEU A 150 -0.69 -5.41 6.18
C LEU A 150 -1.43 -4.80 7.37
N THR A 151 -1.68 -3.49 7.34
CA THR A 151 -2.43 -2.78 8.37
C THR A 151 -3.86 -3.31 8.51
N ALA A 152 -4.56 -3.55 7.39
CA ALA A 152 -5.91 -4.11 7.41
C ALA A 152 -5.95 -5.52 8.04
N LEU A 153 -5.00 -6.39 7.68
CA LEU A 153 -4.90 -7.73 8.25
C LEU A 153 -4.46 -7.71 9.73
N LEU A 154 -3.60 -6.77 10.12
CA LEU A 154 -3.27 -6.55 11.52
C LEU A 154 -4.52 -6.19 12.32
N VAL A 155 -5.33 -5.23 11.85
CA VAL A 155 -6.61 -4.87 12.49
C VAL A 155 -7.56 -6.07 12.54
N ALA A 156 -7.65 -6.87 11.47
CA ALA A 156 -8.47 -8.07 11.45
C ALA A 156 -8.02 -9.10 12.50
N ARG A 157 -6.70 -9.27 12.70
CA ARG A 157 -6.13 -10.15 13.74
C ARG A 157 -6.51 -9.69 15.14
N GLU A 158 -6.33 -8.41 15.44
CA GLU A 158 -6.68 -7.83 16.75
C GLU A 158 -8.18 -7.95 17.04
N LYS A 159 -9.04 -7.78 16.02
CA LYS A 159 -10.49 -8.01 16.15
C LYS A 159 -10.88 -9.48 16.28
N ALA A 160 -10.12 -10.38 15.67
CA ALA A 160 -10.39 -11.82 15.74
C ALA A 160 -10.03 -12.42 17.11
N LEU A 161 -9.08 -11.80 17.81
CA LEU A 161 -8.51 -12.23 19.10
C LEU A 161 -8.44 -11.04 20.09
N PRO A 162 -9.59 -10.47 20.48
CA PRO A 162 -9.65 -9.25 21.28
C PRO A 162 -9.13 -9.47 22.72
N PRO A 163 -8.93 -8.42 23.52
CA PRO A 163 -8.81 -8.56 24.98
C PRO A 163 -10.18 -8.85 25.62
N ASP A 164 -10.16 -9.46 26.80
CA ASP A 164 -11.31 -9.57 27.71
C ASP A 164 -10.88 -9.46 29.20
N LYS A 165 -11.72 -9.87 30.15
CA LYS A 165 -11.42 -9.78 31.59
C LYS A 165 -10.19 -10.61 32.03
N SER A 166 -9.92 -11.73 31.37
CA SER A 166 -8.86 -12.69 31.71
C SER A 166 -7.74 -12.76 30.66
N PHE A 167 -7.92 -12.12 29.50
CA PHE A 167 -6.95 -12.13 28.42
C PHE A 167 -6.57 -10.72 27.96
N PRO A 168 -5.28 -10.36 27.92
CA PRO A 168 -4.84 -9.00 27.62
C PRO A 168 -4.90 -8.61 26.13
N GLY A 169 -5.36 -9.51 25.25
CA GLY A 169 -5.41 -9.30 23.81
C GLY A 169 -4.15 -9.82 23.09
N VAL A 170 -4.31 -10.17 21.80
CA VAL A 170 -3.23 -10.79 21.01
C VAL A 170 -2.00 -9.89 20.87
N ARG A 171 -2.17 -8.56 20.82
CA ARG A 171 -1.04 -7.61 20.83
C ARG A 171 -0.08 -7.80 22.00
N LYS A 172 -0.59 -8.11 23.20
CA LYS A 172 0.24 -8.27 24.41
C LYS A 172 0.62 -9.72 24.68
N ALA A 173 -0.28 -10.66 24.42
CA ALA A 173 -0.06 -12.08 24.72
C ALA A 173 0.72 -12.83 23.63
N GLY A 174 0.71 -12.34 22.39
CA GLY A 174 1.20 -13.07 21.22
C GLY A 174 0.17 -14.03 20.63
N VAL A 175 0.40 -14.43 19.36
CA VAL A 175 -0.55 -15.23 18.57
C VAL A 175 -0.78 -16.63 19.16
N ASP A 176 0.29 -17.30 19.58
CA ASP A 176 0.23 -18.67 20.12
C ASP A 176 -0.68 -18.77 21.36
N LYS A 177 -0.43 -17.90 22.36
CA LYS A 177 -1.26 -17.82 23.58
C LYS A 177 -2.70 -17.41 23.25
N ALA A 178 -2.89 -16.50 22.30
CA ALA A 178 -4.22 -16.06 21.89
C ALA A 178 -5.04 -17.19 21.25
N LEU A 179 -4.43 -17.97 20.35
CA LEU A 179 -5.08 -19.12 19.72
C LEU A 179 -5.48 -20.16 20.77
N SER A 180 -4.57 -20.48 21.68
CA SER A 180 -4.83 -21.41 22.78
C SER A 180 -5.97 -20.95 23.68
N TYR A 181 -5.94 -19.66 24.10
CA TYR A 181 -6.98 -19.07 24.95
C TYR A 181 -8.37 -19.12 24.31
N TYR A 182 -8.48 -18.82 23.01
CA TYR A 182 -9.75 -18.85 22.29
C TYR A 182 -10.13 -20.22 21.72
N GLY A 183 -9.33 -21.26 21.97
CA GLY A 183 -9.59 -22.63 21.50
C GLY A 183 -9.50 -22.80 19.98
N TYR A 184 -8.65 -22.00 19.33
CA TYR A 184 -8.39 -22.10 17.89
C TYR A 184 -7.08 -22.85 17.63
N SER A 185 -7.04 -23.69 16.59
CA SER A 185 -5.79 -24.28 16.11
C SER A 185 -5.01 -23.36 15.19
N ARG A 186 -5.71 -22.49 14.46
CA ARG A 186 -5.14 -21.54 13.50
C ARG A 186 -6.14 -20.46 13.11
N MET A 187 -5.62 -19.41 12.49
CA MET A 187 -6.40 -18.40 11.78
C MET A 187 -6.22 -18.54 10.28
N VAL A 188 -7.26 -18.27 9.49
CA VAL A 188 -7.19 -18.28 8.02
C VAL A 188 -7.77 -17.01 7.42
N VAL A 189 -7.23 -16.62 6.26
CA VAL A 189 -7.73 -15.55 5.41
C VAL A 189 -8.24 -16.17 4.12
N LEU A 190 -9.41 -15.76 3.65
CA LEU A 190 -9.96 -16.23 2.37
C LEU A 190 -9.91 -15.08 1.37
N ILE A 191 -9.36 -15.35 0.19
CA ILE A 191 -9.21 -14.37 -0.90
C ILE A 191 -9.42 -15.07 -2.24
N SER A 192 -9.79 -14.31 -3.28
CA SER A 192 -9.73 -14.80 -4.66
C SER A 192 -8.33 -15.33 -4.99
N GLN A 193 -8.23 -16.34 -5.85
CA GLN A 193 -6.95 -16.80 -6.39
C GLN A 193 -6.20 -15.70 -7.16
N ARG A 194 -6.91 -14.64 -7.57
CA ARG A 194 -6.35 -13.42 -8.18
C ARG A 194 -5.99 -12.34 -7.15
N GLY A 195 -5.87 -12.74 -5.89
CA GLY A 195 -5.40 -11.92 -4.79
C GLY A 195 -3.99 -11.41 -5.01
N HIS A 196 -3.77 -10.14 -4.69
CA HIS A 196 -2.44 -9.54 -4.78
C HIS A 196 -1.46 -10.27 -3.83
N TYR A 197 -0.23 -10.50 -4.29
CA TYR A 197 0.78 -11.27 -3.54
C TYR A 197 1.08 -10.69 -2.15
N SER A 198 0.82 -9.38 -1.94
CA SER A 198 1.03 -8.73 -0.64
C SER A 198 0.23 -9.36 0.50
N ILE A 199 -0.87 -10.06 0.22
CA ILE A 199 -1.68 -10.74 1.24
C ILE A 199 -0.92 -11.91 1.85
N LYS A 200 -0.24 -12.71 1.02
CA LYS A 200 0.64 -13.79 1.51
C LYS A 200 1.81 -13.24 2.30
N LYS A 201 2.47 -12.19 1.79
CA LYS A 201 3.55 -11.48 2.50
C LYS A 201 3.09 -10.95 3.87
N ALA A 202 1.90 -10.36 3.94
CA ALA A 202 1.33 -9.89 5.20
C ALA A 202 1.01 -11.04 6.17
N ALA A 203 0.46 -12.16 5.68
CA ALA A 203 0.21 -13.33 6.51
C ALA A 203 1.50 -13.94 7.08
N HIS A 204 2.58 -14.00 6.28
CA HIS A 204 3.91 -14.37 6.75
C HIS A 204 4.35 -13.44 7.89
N LEU A 205 4.41 -12.13 7.64
CA LEU A 205 4.89 -11.14 8.61
C LEU A 205 4.07 -11.11 9.92
N LEU A 206 2.77 -11.40 9.84
CA LEU A 206 1.88 -11.45 11.00
C LEU A 206 1.98 -12.76 11.80
N GLY A 207 2.85 -13.70 11.38
CA GLY A 207 3.04 -15.00 12.02
C GLY A 207 1.90 -15.98 11.76
N LEU A 208 1.13 -15.80 10.68
CA LEU A 208 0.03 -16.70 10.31
C LEU A 208 0.50 -17.85 9.42
N GLY A 209 1.56 -17.64 8.64
CA GLY A 209 2.01 -18.57 7.60
C GLY A 209 1.18 -18.48 6.32
N GLU A 210 1.84 -18.66 5.17
CA GLU A 210 1.21 -18.43 3.86
C GLU A 210 0.16 -19.48 3.49
N GLU A 211 0.27 -20.70 4.01
CA GLU A 211 -0.73 -21.77 3.82
C GLU A 211 -2.11 -21.43 4.40
N ASN A 212 -2.15 -20.48 5.34
CA ASN A 212 -3.38 -20.00 5.93
C ASN A 212 -4.05 -18.88 5.11
N VAL A 213 -3.47 -18.50 3.97
CA VAL A 213 -4.13 -17.68 2.94
C VAL A 213 -4.78 -18.61 1.92
N ILE A 214 -6.06 -18.88 2.13
CA ILE A 214 -6.84 -19.81 1.35
C ILE A 214 -7.37 -19.11 0.10
N SER A 215 -6.85 -19.53 -1.05
CA SER A 215 -7.30 -19.05 -2.36
C SER A 215 -8.63 -19.70 -2.77
N ILE A 216 -9.54 -18.89 -3.29
CA ILE A 216 -10.84 -19.29 -3.83
C ILE A 216 -10.82 -19.14 -5.35
N PRO A 217 -11.29 -20.14 -6.11
CA PRO A 217 -11.29 -20.07 -7.57
C PRO A 217 -12.14 -18.91 -8.09
N VAL A 218 -11.82 -18.46 -9.30
CA VAL A 218 -12.64 -17.50 -10.05
C VAL A 218 -13.56 -18.19 -11.04
N ASP A 219 -14.60 -17.49 -11.48
CA ASP A 219 -15.45 -17.86 -12.61
C ASP A 219 -14.82 -17.45 -13.96
N MET A 220 -15.56 -17.69 -15.05
CA MET A 220 -15.13 -17.33 -16.41
C MET A 220 -14.98 -15.80 -16.62
N CYS A 221 -15.58 -14.99 -15.75
CA CYS A 221 -15.46 -13.53 -15.76
C CYS A 221 -14.37 -13.03 -14.80
N ASN A 222 -13.47 -13.90 -14.35
CA ASN A 222 -12.38 -13.59 -13.41
C ASN A 222 -12.85 -13.05 -12.04
N ARG A 223 -14.13 -13.26 -11.68
CA ARG A 223 -14.70 -12.88 -10.37
C ARG A 223 -14.65 -14.06 -9.41
N ILE A 224 -14.58 -13.78 -8.11
CA ILE A 224 -14.52 -14.85 -7.10
C ILE A 224 -15.77 -15.73 -7.13
N HIS A 225 -15.58 -17.06 -7.17
CA HIS A 225 -16.69 -18.01 -7.24
C HIS A 225 -17.37 -18.18 -5.86
N ILE A 226 -18.45 -17.44 -5.61
CA ILE A 226 -19.13 -17.37 -4.31
C ILE A 226 -19.57 -18.74 -3.77
N SER A 227 -20.09 -19.63 -4.62
CA SER A 227 -20.46 -20.98 -4.17
C SER A 227 -19.26 -21.82 -3.75
N ALA A 228 -18.07 -21.58 -4.33
CA ALA A 228 -16.84 -22.27 -3.95
C ALA A 228 -16.31 -21.73 -2.62
N LEU A 229 -16.40 -20.40 -2.41
CA LEU A 229 -16.12 -19.77 -1.11
C LEU A 229 -17.00 -20.38 0.00
N ARG A 230 -18.32 -20.44 -0.21
CA ARG A 230 -19.27 -21.03 0.75
C ARG A 230 -18.92 -22.50 1.05
N ARG A 231 -18.61 -23.28 0.02
CA ARG A 231 -18.19 -24.68 0.16
C ARG A 231 -16.88 -24.82 0.94
N LYS A 232 -15.89 -23.95 0.69
CA LYS A 232 -14.61 -23.94 1.42
C LYS A 232 -14.83 -23.66 2.92
N ILE A 233 -15.67 -22.68 3.26
CA ILE A 233 -16.03 -22.38 4.66
C ILE A 233 -16.75 -23.57 5.31
N LYS A 234 -17.69 -24.22 4.61
CA LYS A 234 -18.37 -25.43 5.13
C LYS A 234 -17.38 -26.57 5.37
N ASN A 235 -16.42 -26.79 4.47
CA ASN A 235 -15.41 -27.83 4.62
C ASN A 235 -14.50 -27.57 5.82
N ILE A 236 -14.06 -26.32 6.02
CA ILE A 236 -13.29 -25.94 7.22
C ILE A 236 -14.07 -26.29 8.50
N LYS A 237 -15.35 -25.90 8.59
CA LYS A 237 -16.18 -26.23 9.76
C LYS A 237 -16.35 -27.75 9.96
N ARG A 238 -16.49 -28.52 8.89
CA ARG A 238 -16.61 -29.99 8.96
C ARG A 238 -15.31 -30.62 9.46
N ASP A 239 -14.16 -30.13 9.00
CA ASP A 239 -12.85 -30.62 9.44
C ASP A 239 -12.58 -30.24 10.90
N ASP A 240 -12.98 -29.04 11.32
CA ASP A 240 -12.89 -28.59 12.71
C ASP A 240 -13.67 -29.52 13.66
N LEU A 241 -14.89 -29.93 13.27
CA LEU A 241 -15.71 -30.89 14.03
C LEU A 241 -15.04 -32.27 14.14
N ARG A 242 -14.41 -32.74 13.06
CA ARG A 242 -13.71 -34.04 13.05
C ARG A 242 -12.45 -34.03 13.92
N LYS A 243 -11.71 -32.92 13.92
CA LYS A 243 -10.43 -32.79 14.62
C LYS A 243 -10.56 -32.28 16.06
N GLY A 244 -11.76 -31.84 16.46
CA GLY A 244 -12.01 -31.22 17.77
C GLY A 244 -11.31 -29.87 17.98
N LYS A 245 -10.78 -29.24 16.92
CA LYS A 245 -10.06 -27.97 16.98
C LYS A 245 -10.65 -26.97 16.01
N LYS A 246 -10.95 -25.76 16.46
CA LYS A 246 -11.63 -24.73 15.65
C LYS A 246 -10.63 -23.94 14.80
N THR A 247 -11.00 -23.62 13.57
CA THR A 247 -10.28 -22.67 12.70
C THR A 247 -10.98 -21.32 12.77
N LYS A 248 -10.25 -20.26 13.09
CA LYS A 248 -10.79 -18.89 13.04
C LYS A 248 -10.65 -18.33 11.63
N VAL A 249 -11.76 -18.06 10.95
CA VAL A 249 -11.74 -17.20 9.75
C VAL A 249 -11.50 -15.77 10.22
N MET A 250 -10.28 -15.27 10.01
CA MET A 250 -9.85 -13.94 10.45
C MET A 250 -10.38 -12.85 9.53
N ALA A 251 -10.33 -13.08 8.22
CA ALA A 251 -10.77 -12.11 7.22
C ALA A 251 -11.28 -12.78 5.93
N LEU A 252 -12.22 -12.11 5.27
CA LEU A 252 -12.58 -12.31 3.87
C LEU A 252 -12.10 -11.07 3.10
N ILE A 253 -11.27 -11.25 2.08
CA ILE A 253 -10.75 -10.12 1.29
C ILE A 253 -11.49 -10.05 -0.04
N GLY A 254 -12.26 -8.97 -0.21
CA GLY A 254 -12.80 -8.56 -1.50
C GLY A 254 -11.77 -7.73 -2.27
N ILE A 255 -11.72 -7.93 -3.58
CA ILE A 255 -10.86 -7.17 -4.49
C ILE A 255 -11.81 -6.48 -5.47
N ALA A 256 -11.72 -5.15 -5.55
CA ALA A 256 -12.44 -4.36 -6.53
C ALA A 256 -11.39 -3.77 -7.48
N GLY A 257 -11.14 -4.42 -8.61
CA GLY A 257 -10.04 -4.07 -9.51
C GLY A 257 -8.80 -4.94 -9.27
N THR A 258 -8.85 -6.17 -9.74
CA THR A 258 -7.70 -7.09 -9.80
C THR A 258 -6.59 -6.56 -10.71
N THR A 259 -5.32 -6.76 -10.31
CA THR A 259 -4.16 -6.17 -11.00
C THR A 259 -4.08 -6.48 -12.49
N GLU A 260 -4.40 -7.72 -12.91
CA GLU A 260 -4.17 -8.13 -14.29
C GLU A 260 -5.37 -7.90 -15.22
N THR A 261 -6.61 -7.84 -14.68
CA THR A 261 -7.81 -7.75 -15.52
C THR A 261 -8.85 -6.73 -15.06
N GLY A 262 -8.62 -6.01 -13.97
CA GLY A 262 -9.52 -4.96 -13.48
C GLY A 262 -10.90 -5.41 -12.99
N ASN A 263 -11.09 -6.72 -12.77
CA ASN A 263 -12.36 -7.28 -12.25
C ASN A 263 -12.51 -7.14 -10.73
#